data_AF-A0A849Q045-F1
#
_entry.id   AF-A0A849Q045-F1
#
_cell.length_a   1.000
_cell.length_b   1.000
_cell.length_c   1.000
_cell.angle_alpha   90.00
_cell.angle_beta   90.00
_cell.angle_gamma   90.00
#
_symmetry.space_group_name_H-M   'P 1'
#
loop_
_entity.id
_entity.type
_entity.pdbx_description
1 polymer ?
#
loop_
_entity_poly.entity_id
_entity_poly.type
_entity_poly.pdbx_seq_one_letter_code
_entity_poly.pdbx_strand_id
1 'polypeptide(L)' 'MELTPIQKEIIIELINLQRQKASAVKGEEIAELIDRNPGTVRNQMQSLKMLGLVEGV' A
#
# COMPACT_ATOMS: atom_id res chain seq x y z
N MET A 1 11.23 3.91 -14.76
CA MET A 1 10.34 2.75 -14.59
C MET A 1 8.97 3.27 -14.23
N GLU A 2 7.89 2.68 -14.76
CA GLU A 2 6.52 3.04 -14.37
C GLU A 2 5.97 2.06 -13.34
N LEU A 3 5.17 2.58 -12.40
CA LEU A 3 4.44 1.75 -11.45
C LEU A 3 3.25 1.06 -12.13
N THR A 4 3.01 -0.19 -11.74
CA THR A 4 1.81 -0.92 -12.18
C THR A 4 0.54 -0.25 -11.64
N PRO A 5 -0.64 -0.46 -12.27
CA PRO A 5 -1.89 0.12 -11.79
C PRO A 5 -2.18 -0.20 -10.32
N ILE A 6 -1.98 -1.46 -9.89
CA ILE A 6 -2.21 -1.88 -8.51
C ILE A 6 -1.22 -1.21 -7.53
N GLN A 7 0.03 -0.98 -7.93
CA GLN A 7 0.99 -0.25 -7.09
C GLN A 7 0.59 1.21 -6.89
N LYS A 8 0.08 1.87 -7.96
CA LYS A 8 -0.42 3.24 -7.87
C LYS A 8 -1.63 3.32 -6.94
N GLU A 9 -2.58 2.41 -7.09
CA GLU A 9 -3.78 2.31 -6.26
C GLU A 9 -3.43 2.10 -4.78
N ILE A 10 -2.50 1.18 -4.47
CA ILE A 10 -2.00 0.96 -3.11
C ILE A 10 -1.36 2.21 -2.51
N ILE A 11 -0.54 2.95 -3.27
CA ILE A 11 0.09 4.19 -2.78
C ILE A 11 -0.96 5.26 -2.48
N ILE A 12 -1.96 5.41 -3.35
CA ILE A 12 -3.04 6.39 -3.16
C ILE A 12 -3.80 6.08 -1.87
N GLU A 13 -4.20 4.83 -1.67
CA GLU A 13 -4.94 4.45 -0.45
C GLU A 13 -4.09 4.50 0.82
N LEU A 14 -2.80 4.15 0.72
CA LEU A 14 -1.87 4.33 1.82
C LEU A 14 -1.79 5.79 2.26
N ILE A 15 -1.64 6.73 1.32
CA ILE A 15 -1.59 8.17 1.60
C ILE A 15 -2.91 8.65 2.21
N ASN A 16 -4.05 8.20 1.66
CA ASN A 16 -5.38 8.57 2.15
C ASN A 16 -5.58 8.12 3.61
N LEU A 17 -5.25 6.87 3.93
CA LEU A 17 -5.37 6.31 5.28
C LEU A 17 -4.39 6.97 6.26
N GLN A 18 -3.14 7.19 5.85
CA GLN A 18 -2.12 7.78 6.72
C GLN A 18 -2.46 9.22 7.09
N ARG A 19 -3.05 10.01 6.17
CA ARG A 19 -3.54 11.37 6.46
C ARG A 19 -4.68 11.39 7.47
N GLN A 20 -5.52 10.36 7.50
CA GLN A 20 -6.63 10.27 8.44
C GLN A 20 -6.18 9.84 9.84
N LYS A 21 -5.21 8.91 9.91
CA LYS A 21 -4.84 8.25 11.18
C LYS A 21 -3.56 8.80 11.82
N ALA A 22 -2.72 9.50 11.05
CA ALA A 22 -1.39 9.97 11.47
C ALA A 22 -0.52 8.84 12.08
N SER A 23 -0.73 7.60 11.63
CA SER A 23 -0.08 6.39 12.16
C SER A 23 0.24 5.41 11.03
N ALA A 24 0.97 4.34 11.35
CA ALA A 24 1.26 3.27 10.41
C ALA A 24 -0.03 2.59 9.92
N VAL A 25 -0.10 2.33 8.62
CA VAL A 25 -1.26 1.72 7.96
C VAL A 25 -0.97 0.25 7.70
N LYS A 26 -1.92 -0.63 8.06
CA LYS A 26 -1.80 -2.06 7.78
C LYS A 26 -2.18 -2.36 6.32
N GLY A 27 -1.46 -3.30 5.70
CA GLY A 27 -1.75 -3.72 4.32
C GLY A 27 -3.14 -4.36 4.18
N GLU A 28 -3.65 -4.99 5.24
CA GLU A 28 -4.99 -5.55 5.32
C GLU A 28 -6.08 -4.48 5.16
N GLU A 29 -5.90 -3.30 5.74
CA GLU A 29 -6.85 -2.19 5.63
C GLU A 29 -6.93 -1.67 4.18
N ILE A 30 -5.78 -1.55 3.52
CA ILE A 30 -5.72 -1.19 2.10
C ILE A 30 -6.42 -2.26 1.27
N ALA A 31 -6.18 -3.53 1.57
CA ALA A 31 -6.77 -4.66 0.84
C ALA A 31 -8.30 -4.69 0.90
N GLU A 32 -8.88 -4.35 2.05
CA GLU A 32 -10.33 -4.18 2.20
C GLU A 32 -10.86 -3.02 1.34
N LEU A 33 -10.16 -1.89 1.28
CA LEU A 33 -10.59 -0.71 0.52
C LEU A 33 -10.59 -0.93 -1.00
N ILE A 34 -9.58 -1.64 -1.52
CA ILE A 34 -9.40 -1.82 -2.96
C ILE A 34 -9.97 -3.16 -3.47
N ASP A 35 -10.70 -3.88 -2.62
CA ASP A 35 -11.27 -5.21 -2.89
C ASP A 35 -10.23 -6.19 -3.45
N ARG A 36 -9.16 -6.40 -2.67
CA ARG A 36 -8.05 -7.29 -3.03
C ARG A 36 -7.70 -8.24 -1.91
N ASN A 37 -7.04 -9.32 -2.29
CA ASN A 37 -6.49 -10.26 -1.32
C ASN A 37 -5.38 -9.59 -0.48
N PRO A 38 -5.41 -9.66 0.86
CA PRO A 38 -4.41 -9.05 1.73
C PRO A 38 -2.97 -9.51 1.46
N GLY A 39 -2.78 -10.79 1.13
CA GLY A 39 -1.47 -11.33 0.74
C GLY A 39 -0.92 -10.69 -0.54
N THR A 40 -1.80 -10.37 -1.50
CA THR A 40 -1.40 -9.65 -2.72
C THR A 40 -0.96 -8.22 -2.39
N VAL A 41 -1.73 -7.50 -1.58
CA VAL A 41 -1.37 -6.13 -1.18
C VAL A 41 -0.08 -6.10 -0.37
N ARG A 42 0.12 -7.06 0.54
CA ARG A 42 1.39 -7.20 1.27
C ARG A 42 2.58 -7.43 0.34
N ASN A 43 2.46 -8.30 -0.66
CA ASN A 43 3.53 -8.55 -1.64
C ASN A 43 3.86 -7.28 -2.45
N GLN A 44 2.84 -6.50 -2.81
CA GLN A 44 3.04 -5.25 -3.52
C GLN A 44 3.65 -4.17 -2.61
N MET A 45 3.27 -4.09 -1.33
CA MET A 45 3.91 -3.21 -0.33
C MET A 45 5.40 -3.55 -0.15
N GLN A 46 5.76 -4.84 -0.14
CA GLN A 46 7.16 -5.27 -0.12
C GLN A 46 7.91 -4.84 -1.38
N SER A 47 7.28 -4.96 -2.55
CA SER A 47 7.85 -4.49 -3.82
C SER A 47 8.06 -2.97 -3.82
N LEU A 48 7.08 -2.22 -3.31
CA LEU A 48 7.17 -0.76 -3.14
C LEU A 48 8.26 -0.35 -2.15
N LYS A 49 8.50 -1.13 -1.08
CA LYS A 49 9.61 -0.91 -0.14
C LYS A 49 10.96 -1.07 -0.82
N MET A 50 11.13 -2.08 -1.67
CA MET A 50 12.36 -2.25 -2.47
C MET A 50 12.61 -1.09 -3.44
N LEU A 51 11.55 -0.43 -3.90
CA LEU A 51 11.64 0.78 -4.72
C LEU A 51 11.88 2.07 -3.91
N GLY A 52 11.91 1.99 -2.58
CA GLY A 52 12.08 3.14 -1.69
C GLY A 52 10.86 4.07 -1.62
N LEU A 53 9.67 3.57 -2.00
CA LEU A 53 8.44 4.38 -2.05
C LEU A 53 7.60 4.31 -0.78
N VAL A 54 7.78 3.26 0.03
CA VAL A 54 7.12 3.07 1.31
C VAL A 54 8.09 2.52 2.33
N GLU A 55 7.85 2.82 3.61
CA GLU A 55 8.57 2.26 4.75
C GLU A 55 7.61 1.40 5.59
N GLY A 56 8.14 0.40 6.28
CA GLY A 56 7.36 -0.50 7.11
C GLY A 56 8.23 -1.44 7.95
N VAL A 57 7.69 -1.91 9.07
CA VAL A 57 8.33 -2.79 10.06
C VAL A 57 8.06 -4.25 9.78
#